data_AF-A0A3P0XEZ0-F1
#
_entry.id   AF-A0A3P0XEZ0-F1
#
_cell.length_a   1.000
_cell.length_b   1.000
_cell.length_c   1.000
_cell.angle_alpha   90.00
_cell.angle_beta   90.00
_cell.angle_gamma   90.00
#
_symmetry.space_group_name_H-M   'P 1'
#
loop_
_entity.id
_entity.type
_entity.pdbx_description
1 polymer ?
#
loop_
_entity_poly.entity_id
_entity_poly.type
_entity_poly.pdbx_seq_one_letter_code
_entity_poly.pdbx_strand_id
1 'polypeptide(L)'
;MIDHPLANLLKKGTLASFDFAITEHGFTANGRDYRFLIQDTMCIEPGTYELTFTHVVHLMYETRIDETSWRSGWGDEFATTAAYKAAGEPDGYRFDIDWFLAYPGIETIVASPQAAEWSRRLQRPMYSASVETDRFWISMVFSGVHHRKTSDETGLMNQVVIRRP
;
A
#
# COMPACT_ATOMS: atom_id res chain seq x y z
N MET A 1 15.10 -22.77 -6.86
CA MET A 1 14.23 -21.61 -7.12
C MET A 1 14.47 -20.66 -5.95
N ILE A 2 14.74 -19.37 -6.20
CA ILE A 2 14.91 -18.41 -5.09
C ILE A 2 13.50 -18.09 -4.57
N ASP A 3 13.25 -18.33 -3.28
CA ASP A 3 11.95 -18.07 -2.69
C ASP A 3 11.68 -16.57 -2.62
N HIS A 4 10.55 -16.14 -3.18
CA HIS A 4 10.12 -14.74 -3.12
C HIS A 4 9.71 -14.40 -1.68
N PRO A 5 10.39 -13.47 -1.00
CA PRO A 5 10.22 -13.28 0.44
C PRO A 5 8.80 -12.82 0.81
N LEU A 6 8.15 -12.02 -0.03
CA LEU A 6 6.75 -11.64 0.15
C LEU A 6 5.77 -12.81 -0.08
N ALA A 7 6.05 -13.70 -1.05
CA ALA A 7 5.17 -14.86 -1.30
C ALA A 7 5.10 -15.77 -0.06
N ASN A 8 6.16 -15.83 0.72
CA ASN A 8 6.17 -16.58 1.98
C ASN A 8 5.24 -16.00 3.04
N LEU A 9 5.11 -14.67 3.11
CA LEU A 9 4.16 -14.02 4.03
C LEU A 9 2.72 -14.29 3.61
N LEU A 10 2.43 -14.13 2.31
CA LEU A 10 1.10 -14.33 1.74
C LEU A 10 0.64 -15.78 1.83
N LYS A 11 1.49 -16.74 1.42
CA LYS A 11 1.16 -18.18 1.46
C LYS A 11 0.94 -18.68 2.88
N LYS A 12 1.64 -18.10 3.86
CA LYS A 12 1.49 -18.48 5.28
C LYS A 12 0.28 -17.83 5.92
N GLY A 13 -0.42 -16.89 5.27
CA GLY A 13 -1.49 -16.11 5.88
C GLY A 13 -1.00 -15.13 6.94
N THR A 14 0.31 -14.87 7.01
CA THR A 14 0.90 -13.86 7.90
C THR A 14 0.49 -12.45 7.49
N LEU A 15 0.19 -12.27 6.21
CA LEU A 15 -0.31 -11.05 5.59
C LEU A 15 -1.39 -11.46 4.58
N ALA A 16 -2.55 -10.79 4.59
CA ALA A 16 -3.56 -10.98 3.57
C ALA A 16 -3.10 -10.37 2.24
N SER A 17 -3.47 -10.98 1.11
CA SER A 17 -3.13 -10.44 -0.20
C SER A 17 -4.04 -9.29 -0.66
N PHE A 18 -5.20 -9.09 -0.03
CA PHE A 18 -6.17 -8.04 -0.35
C PHE A 18 -7.08 -7.76 0.86
N ASP A 19 -7.97 -6.77 0.76
CA ASP A 19 -8.93 -6.37 1.80
C ASP A 19 -8.27 -5.97 3.13
N PHE A 20 -7.12 -5.29 3.06
CA PHE A 20 -6.49 -4.58 4.18
C PHE A 20 -6.42 -3.07 3.91
N ALA A 21 -6.29 -2.26 4.96
CA ALA A 21 -6.31 -0.80 4.85
C ALA A 21 -4.87 -0.31 4.89
N ILE A 22 -4.50 0.58 3.99
CA ILE A 22 -3.22 1.28 4.03
C ILE A 22 -3.48 2.67 4.61
N THR A 23 -2.91 2.96 5.77
CA THR A 23 -3.07 4.26 6.44
C THR A 23 -1.90 5.20 6.16
N GLU A 24 -0.70 4.64 5.95
CA GLU A 24 0.48 5.40 5.60
C GLU A 24 1.37 4.60 4.67
N HIS A 25 2.08 5.28 3.77
CA HIS A 25 3.16 4.66 3.02
C HIS A 25 4.22 5.70 2.64
N GLY A 26 5.46 5.25 2.43
CA GLY A 26 6.54 6.14 2.01
C GLY A 26 7.93 5.58 2.29
N PHE A 27 8.94 6.31 1.83
CA PHE A 27 10.32 6.00 2.20
C PHE A 27 10.53 6.26 3.69
N THR A 28 11.25 5.35 4.33
CA THR A 28 11.78 5.56 5.68
C THR A 28 12.84 6.66 5.67
N ALA A 29 13.22 7.17 6.85
CA ALA A 29 14.19 8.26 6.97
C ALA A 29 15.56 7.98 6.33
N ASN A 30 15.92 6.71 6.11
CA ASN A 30 17.15 6.33 5.44
C ASN A 30 17.10 6.47 3.91
N GLY A 31 15.91 6.74 3.33
CA GLY A 31 15.70 6.91 1.88
C GLY A 31 15.90 5.63 1.04
N ARG A 32 16.16 4.49 1.67
CA ARG A 32 16.48 3.20 1.03
C ARG A 32 15.34 2.20 1.14
N ASP A 33 14.66 2.20 2.29
CA ASP A 33 13.60 1.25 2.60
C ASP A 33 12.24 1.93 2.49
N TYR A 34 11.23 1.22 1.97
CA TYR A 34 9.87 1.71 1.79
C TYR A 34 8.93 1.00 2.75
N ARG A 35 8.13 1.76 3.50
CA ARG A 35 7.19 1.22 4.49
C ARG A 35 5.75 1.43 4.07
N PHE A 36 4.90 0.49 4.48
CA PHE A 36 3.46 0.64 4.58
C PHE A 36 3.06 0.43 6.03
N LEU A 37 2.19 1.28 6.55
CA LEU A 37 1.42 1.01 7.76
C LEU A 37 0.05 0.51 7.31
N ILE A 38 -0.30 -0.70 7.73
CA ILE A 38 -1.51 -1.39 7.29
C ILE A 38 -2.34 -1.86 8.47
N GLN A 39 -3.66 -1.89 8.32
CA GLN A 39 -4.56 -2.63 9.19
C GLN A 39 -5.11 -3.84 8.44
N ASP A 40 -4.78 -5.03 8.91
CA ASP A 40 -5.13 -6.29 8.29
C ASP A 40 -5.99 -7.10 9.27
N THR A 41 -7.25 -7.34 8.89
CA THR A 41 -8.19 -8.17 9.65
C THR A 41 -8.36 -9.56 9.07
N MET A 42 -7.76 -9.84 7.92
CA MET A 42 -7.93 -11.06 7.14
C MET A 42 -6.74 -12.02 7.27
N CYS A 43 -5.62 -11.57 7.84
CA CYS A 43 -4.49 -12.43 8.20
C CYS A 43 -4.77 -13.29 9.44
N ILE A 44 -3.85 -14.24 9.71
CA ILE A 44 -3.96 -15.18 10.85
C ILE A 44 -4.07 -14.45 12.19
N GLU A 45 -3.39 -13.32 12.32
CA GLU A 45 -3.38 -12.53 13.55
C GLU A 45 -3.82 -11.10 13.21
N PRO A 46 -5.10 -10.74 13.36
CA PRO A 46 -5.55 -9.39 13.06
C PRO A 46 -4.81 -8.29 13.84
N GLY A 47 -4.62 -7.12 13.22
CA GLY A 47 -4.04 -5.95 13.87
C GLY A 47 -3.48 -4.91 12.90
N THR A 48 -2.72 -3.98 13.46
CA THR A 48 -1.95 -2.99 12.69
C THR A 48 -0.51 -3.46 12.53
N TYR A 49 0.01 -3.34 11.32
CA TYR A 49 1.30 -3.87 10.91
C TYR A 49 2.12 -2.83 10.16
N GLU A 50 3.43 -2.87 10.39
CA GLU A 50 4.40 -2.23 9.52
C GLU A 50 4.96 -3.28 8.56
N LEU A 51 4.75 -3.06 7.26
CA LEU A 51 5.32 -3.83 6.17
C LEU A 51 6.44 -3.01 5.53
N THR A 52 7.68 -3.45 5.69
CA THR A 52 8.87 -2.72 5.20
C THR A 52 9.58 -3.51 4.11
N PHE A 53 9.68 -2.93 2.92
CA PHE A 53 10.50 -3.41 1.82
C PHE A 53 11.88 -2.77 1.92
N THR A 54 12.94 -3.59 1.95
CA THR A 54 14.30 -3.11 2.14
C THR A 54 15.07 -3.03 0.83
N HIS A 55 15.98 -2.06 0.75
CA HIS A 55 16.82 -1.85 -0.42
C HIS A 55 15.99 -1.70 -1.70
N VAL A 56 15.01 -0.79 -1.68
CA VAL A 56 14.16 -0.51 -2.84
C VAL A 56 14.98 0.28 -3.85
N VAL A 57 15.24 -0.31 -5.01
CA VAL A 57 16.08 0.28 -6.08
C VAL A 57 15.26 0.86 -7.23
N HIS A 58 13.98 0.52 -7.28
CA HIS A 58 13.04 1.05 -8.25
C HIS A 58 11.66 1.10 -7.61
N LEU A 59 10.95 2.20 -7.85
CA LEU A 59 9.57 2.40 -7.41
C LEU A 59 8.83 3.20 -8.48
N MET A 60 7.68 2.70 -8.91
CA MET A 60 6.71 3.40 -9.73
C MET A 60 5.46 3.67 -8.90
N TYR A 61 4.90 4.86 -9.03
CA TYR A 61 3.67 5.27 -8.37
C TYR A 61 2.72 5.83 -9.43
N GLU A 62 1.51 5.32 -9.46
CA GLU A 62 0.43 5.79 -10.31
C GLU A 62 -0.82 5.98 -9.48
N THR A 63 -1.57 7.06 -9.69
CA THR A 63 -2.90 7.18 -9.07
C THR A 63 -3.92 6.36 -9.86
N ARG A 64 -4.83 5.69 -9.16
CA ARG A 64 -6.03 5.03 -9.72
C ARG A 64 -7.27 5.92 -9.74
N ILE A 65 -7.10 7.19 -9.36
CA ILE A 65 -8.14 8.22 -9.40
C ILE A 65 -8.42 8.57 -10.86
N ASP A 66 -9.69 8.50 -11.25
CA ASP A 66 -10.11 8.77 -12.62
C ASP A 66 -10.09 10.27 -12.97
N GLU A 67 -10.19 10.56 -14.27
CA GLU A 67 -10.14 11.92 -14.80
C GLU A 67 -11.30 12.80 -14.31
N THR A 68 -12.46 12.22 -14.01
CA THR A 68 -13.64 12.94 -13.49
C THR A 68 -13.39 13.39 -12.06
N SER A 69 -12.87 12.50 -11.22
CA SER A 69 -12.44 12.81 -9.85
C SER A 69 -11.34 13.86 -9.83
N TRP A 70 -10.35 13.75 -10.73
CA TRP A 70 -9.32 14.79 -10.86
C TRP A 70 -9.89 16.16 -11.24
N ARG A 71 -10.83 16.20 -12.19
CA ARG A 71 -11.48 17.45 -12.59
C ARG A 71 -12.31 18.06 -11.47
N SER A 72 -13.06 17.26 -10.72
CA SER A 72 -13.95 17.75 -9.67
C SER A 72 -13.25 18.04 -8.35
N GLY A 73 -12.05 17.47 -8.12
CA GLY A 73 -11.27 17.66 -6.90
C GLY A 73 -10.02 18.53 -7.06
N TRP A 74 -9.86 19.24 -8.17
CA TRP A 74 -8.61 19.96 -8.48
C TRP A 74 -8.27 21.10 -7.51
N GLY A 75 -9.29 21.72 -6.91
CA GLY A 75 -9.11 22.86 -6.00
C GLY A 75 -8.50 22.48 -4.65
N ASP A 76 -7.73 23.40 -4.06
CA ASP A 76 -7.07 23.21 -2.76
C ASP A 76 -8.08 22.97 -1.61
N GLU A 77 -9.32 23.41 -1.77
CA GLU A 77 -10.42 23.12 -0.86
C GLU A 77 -10.67 21.61 -0.69
N PHE A 78 -10.31 20.76 -1.65
CA PHE A 78 -10.49 19.31 -1.58
C PHE A 78 -9.30 18.56 -1.00
N ALA A 79 -8.19 19.25 -0.71
CA ALA A 79 -6.95 18.64 -0.23
C ALA A 79 -6.98 18.28 1.26
N THR A 80 -7.77 18.98 2.07
CA THR A 80 -7.84 18.74 3.53
C THR A 80 -9.25 18.95 4.06
N THR A 81 -9.61 18.25 5.16
CA THR A 81 -10.91 18.43 5.81
C THR A 81 -11.11 19.88 6.25
N ALA A 82 -10.05 20.52 6.72
CA ALA A 82 -10.11 21.91 7.19
C ALA A 82 -10.43 22.88 6.04
N ALA A 83 -9.75 22.75 4.90
CA ALA A 83 -10.01 23.59 3.73
C ALA A 83 -11.41 23.34 3.15
N TYR A 84 -11.83 22.07 3.07
CA TYR A 84 -13.15 21.66 2.60
C TYR A 84 -14.27 22.30 3.41
N LYS A 85 -14.17 22.23 4.74
CA LYS A 85 -15.14 22.86 5.65
C LYS A 85 -15.12 24.38 5.56
N ALA A 86 -13.93 24.99 5.46
CA ALA A 86 -13.81 26.44 5.30
C ALA A 86 -14.44 26.95 3.99
N ALA A 87 -14.44 26.13 2.94
CA ALA A 87 -15.07 26.43 1.65
C ALA A 87 -16.60 26.17 1.62
N GLY A 88 -17.20 25.75 2.75
CA GLY A 88 -18.64 25.48 2.83
C GLY A 88 -19.04 24.10 2.29
N GLU A 89 -18.14 23.12 2.33
CA GLU A 89 -18.38 21.73 1.93
C GLU A 89 -18.86 21.59 0.47
N PRO A 90 -18.10 22.13 -0.52
CA PRO A 90 -18.51 22.11 -1.92
C PRO A 90 -18.58 20.68 -2.49
N ASP A 91 -19.43 20.46 -3.50
CA ASP A 91 -19.45 19.18 -4.21
C ASP A 91 -18.13 18.94 -4.95
N GLY A 92 -17.54 17.76 -4.79
CA GLY A 92 -16.32 17.37 -5.49
C GLY A 92 -15.62 16.17 -4.87
N TYR A 93 -14.55 15.74 -5.51
CA TYR A 93 -13.78 14.61 -5.03
C TYR A 93 -12.78 15.03 -3.96
N ARG A 94 -12.84 14.38 -2.80
CA ARG A 94 -11.97 14.65 -1.65
C ARG A 94 -10.74 13.74 -1.61
N PHE A 95 -9.58 14.35 -1.38
CA PHE A 95 -8.29 13.65 -1.27
C PHE A 95 -7.88 13.33 0.17
N ASP A 96 -8.54 13.93 1.14
CA ASP A 96 -8.20 13.88 2.57
C ASP A 96 -8.74 12.63 3.30
N ILE A 97 -8.78 11.48 2.63
CA ILE A 97 -9.15 10.22 3.28
C ILE A 97 -7.91 9.62 3.94
N ASP A 98 -8.01 9.33 5.24
CA ASP A 98 -6.90 8.87 6.09
C ASP A 98 -6.53 7.38 5.89
N TRP A 99 -7.14 6.70 4.92
CA TRP A 99 -6.84 5.29 4.60
C TRP A 99 -7.28 4.93 3.18
N PHE A 100 -6.71 3.85 2.66
CA PHE A 100 -6.95 3.35 1.31
C PHE A 100 -7.22 1.85 1.34
N LEU A 101 -8.24 1.40 0.60
CA LEU A 101 -8.58 -0.02 0.58
C LEU A 101 -7.66 -0.75 -0.41
N ALA A 102 -6.91 -1.74 0.09
CA ALA A 102 -6.04 -2.56 -0.74
C ALA A 102 -6.87 -3.57 -1.54
N TYR A 103 -7.39 -3.12 -2.68
CA TYR A 103 -8.13 -3.92 -3.65
C TYR A 103 -7.69 -3.51 -5.08
N PRO A 104 -7.08 -4.42 -5.88
CA PRO A 104 -6.85 -5.85 -5.64
C PRO A 104 -5.76 -6.20 -4.62
N GLY A 105 -5.08 -5.24 -4.00
CA GLY A 105 -4.17 -5.47 -2.89
C GLY A 105 -2.72 -5.71 -3.30
N ILE A 106 -2.02 -6.59 -2.58
CA ILE A 106 -0.59 -6.86 -2.73
C ILE A 106 -0.33 -8.16 -3.49
N GLU A 107 0.58 -8.09 -4.46
CA GLU A 107 0.96 -9.25 -5.27
C GLU A 107 2.48 -9.35 -5.49
N THR A 108 2.94 -10.57 -5.74
CA THR A 108 4.33 -10.84 -6.15
C THR A 108 4.44 -10.94 -7.66
N ILE A 109 5.39 -10.24 -8.26
CA ILE A 109 5.65 -10.30 -9.70
C ILE A 109 6.75 -11.34 -9.96
N VAL A 110 6.32 -12.53 -10.36
CA VAL A 110 7.23 -13.64 -10.67
C VAL A 110 7.93 -13.38 -12.01
N ALA A 111 9.20 -13.77 -12.11
CA ALA A 111 10.02 -13.65 -13.32
C ALA A 111 10.14 -12.21 -13.86
N SER A 112 10.11 -11.20 -12.98
CA SER A 112 10.33 -9.79 -13.33
C SER A 112 11.69 -9.58 -14.03
N PRO A 113 11.72 -9.14 -15.31
CA PRO A 113 12.96 -8.83 -16.00
C PRO A 113 13.74 -7.72 -15.30
N GLN A 114 13.03 -6.76 -14.70
CA GLN A 114 13.62 -5.65 -13.98
C GLN A 114 14.32 -6.12 -12.70
N ALA A 115 13.69 -7.01 -11.93
CA ALA A 115 14.32 -7.60 -10.75
C ALA A 115 15.52 -8.48 -11.12
N ALA A 116 15.43 -9.25 -12.21
CA ALA A 116 16.55 -10.05 -12.71
C ALA A 116 17.75 -9.17 -13.09
N GLU A 117 17.51 -8.06 -13.79
CA GLU A 117 18.56 -7.12 -14.17
C GLU A 117 19.21 -6.46 -12.95
N TRP A 118 18.41 -6.00 -11.99
CA TRP A 118 18.96 -5.46 -10.73
C TRP A 118 19.73 -6.50 -9.92
N SER A 119 19.25 -7.75 -9.90
CA SER A 119 19.96 -8.85 -9.24
C SER A 119 21.35 -9.06 -9.84
N ARG A 120 21.43 -9.06 -11.17
CA ARG A 120 22.68 -9.18 -11.92
C ARG A 120 23.63 -8.01 -11.65
N ARG A 121 23.12 -6.78 -11.65
CA ARG A 121 23.94 -5.57 -11.42
C ARG A 121 24.50 -5.48 -10.01
N LEU A 122 23.71 -5.88 -9.00
CA LEU A 122 24.07 -5.74 -7.59
C LEU A 122 24.71 -7.01 -6.99
N GLN A 123 24.72 -8.12 -7.74
CA GLN A 123 25.19 -9.42 -7.28
C GLN A 123 24.48 -9.86 -5.98
N ARG A 124 23.17 -9.56 -5.89
CA ARG A 124 22.30 -9.86 -4.74
C ARG A 124 20.90 -10.24 -5.25
N PRO A 125 20.14 -11.10 -4.55
CA PRO A 125 18.75 -11.37 -4.92
C PRO A 125 17.89 -10.10 -4.82
N MET A 126 17.16 -9.82 -5.90
CA MET A 126 16.14 -8.77 -5.99
C MET A 126 14.82 -9.38 -6.46
N TYR A 127 13.73 -8.77 -6.02
CA TYR A 127 12.36 -9.24 -6.19
C TYR A 127 11.46 -8.08 -6.62
N SER A 128 10.29 -8.40 -7.19
CA SER A 128 9.30 -7.39 -7.58
C SER A 128 7.95 -7.66 -6.97
N ALA A 129 7.28 -6.60 -6.53
CA ALA A 129 5.92 -6.67 -6.00
C ALA A 129 5.13 -5.43 -6.45
N SER A 130 3.81 -5.57 -6.45
CA SER A 130 2.87 -4.47 -6.62
C SER A 130 1.95 -4.39 -5.41
N VAL A 131 1.52 -3.18 -5.08
CA VAL A 131 0.46 -2.88 -4.13
C VAL A 131 -0.52 -1.96 -4.84
N GLU A 132 -1.78 -2.39 -4.94
CA GLU A 132 -2.85 -1.63 -5.55
C GLU A 132 -3.98 -1.38 -4.56
N THR A 133 -4.48 -0.14 -4.58
CA THR A 133 -5.63 0.33 -3.83
C THR A 133 -6.65 0.96 -4.77
N ASP A 134 -7.79 1.35 -4.22
CA ASP A 134 -8.77 2.19 -4.89
C ASP A 134 -8.24 3.59 -5.29
N ARG A 135 -7.05 3.98 -4.82
CA ARG A 135 -6.46 5.32 -5.02
C ARG A 135 -5.15 5.32 -5.76
N PHE A 136 -4.34 4.28 -5.63
CA PHE A 136 -3.02 4.22 -6.24
C PHE A 136 -2.55 2.80 -6.51
N TRP A 137 -1.55 2.71 -7.36
CA TRP A 137 -0.78 1.52 -7.63
C TRP A 137 0.70 1.84 -7.45
N ILE A 138 1.38 0.98 -6.72
CA ILE A 138 2.82 1.05 -6.49
C ILE A 138 3.44 -0.24 -7.00
N SER A 139 4.45 -0.14 -7.86
CA SER A 139 5.31 -1.27 -8.25
C SER A 139 6.73 -1.01 -7.80
N MET A 140 7.40 -2.04 -7.27
CA MET A 140 8.71 -1.90 -6.68
C MET A 140 9.65 -3.06 -6.98
N VAL A 141 10.96 -2.76 -7.00
CA VAL A 141 12.05 -3.74 -6.99
C VAL A 141 12.84 -3.59 -5.69
N PHE A 142 12.97 -4.69 -4.94
CA PHE A 142 13.50 -4.68 -3.57
C PHE A 142 14.30 -5.94 -3.25
N SER A 143 15.06 -5.95 -2.15
CA SER A 143 15.89 -7.12 -1.77
C SER A 143 15.28 -7.97 -0.65
N GLY A 144 14.56 -7.38 0.29
CA GLY A 144 13.93 -8.10 1.39
C GLY A 144 12.64 -7.45 1.88
N VAL A 145 11.87 -8.18 2.69
CA VAL A 145 10.64 -7.67 3.30
C VAL A 145 10.56 -8.07 4.77
N HIS A 146 10.11 -7.14 5.60
CA HIS A 146 9.83 -7.34 7.02
C HIS A 146 8.38 -7.03 7.31
N HIS A 147 7.77 -7.85 8.16
CA HIS A 147 6.40 -7.69 8.62
C HIS A 147 6.41 -7.71 10.14
N ARG A 148 5.92 -6.64 10.76
CA ARG A 148 5.95 -6.48 12.21
C ARG A 148 4.62 -5.93 12.69
N LYS A 149 3.99 -6.62 13.65
CA LYS A 149 2.82 -6.11 14.34
C LYS A 149 3.21 -4.91 15.21
N THR A 150 2.45 -3.83 15.10
CA THR A 150 2.65 -2.60 15.88
C THR A 150 1.55 -2.39 16.92
N SER A 151 0.34 -2.89 16.68
CA SER A 151 -0.76 -2.90 17.64
C SER A 151 -1.83 -3.94 17.30
N ASP A 152 -2.73 -4.22 18.24
CA ASP A 152 -3.92 -5.07 18.03
C ASP A 152 -5.11 -4.30 17.41
N GLU A 153 -4.91 -3.03 17.01
CA GLU A 153 -5.98 -2.17 16.52
C GLU A 153 -6.45 -2.57 15.12
N THR A 154 -7.77 -2.63 14.93
CA THR A 154 -8.45 -2.99 13.67
C THR A 154 -9.63 -2.04 13.35
N GLY A 155 -9.67 -0.89 14.03
CA GLY A 155 -10.83 0.01 14.07
C GLY A 155 -11.28 0.55 12.71
N LEU A 156 -10.36 0.81 11.78
CA LEU A 156 -10.71 1.35 10.45
C LEU A 156 -11.41 0.30 9.60
N MET A 157 -10.98 -0.96 9.67
CA MET A 157 -11.60 -2.04 8.90
C MET A 157 -13.00 -2.40 9.36
N ASN A 158 -13.30 -2.22 10.64
CA ASN A 158 -14.65 -2.42 11.17
C ASN A 158 -15.68 -1.41 10.63
N GLN A 159 -15.25 -0.30 10.02
CA GLN A 159 -16.13 0.67 9.36
C GLN A 159 -16.44 0.32 7.90
N VAL A 160 -15.65 -0.57 7.29
CA VAL A 160 -15.76 -1.00 5.88
C VAL A 160 -16.60 -2.27 5.74
N VAL A 161 -16.71 -3.07 6.80
CA VAL A 161 -17.68 -4.18 6.85
C VAL A 161 -19.08 -3.58 6.84
N ILE A 162 -19.68 -3.53 5.65
CA ILE A 162 -21.11 -3.30 5.46
C ILE A 162 -21.82 -4.18 6.48
N ARG A 163 -22.44 -3.58 7.50
CA ARG A 163 -23.48 -4.25 8.27
C ARG A 163 -24.54 -4.62 7.24
N ARG A 164 -24.54 -5.89 6.81
CA ARG A 164 -25.68 -6.40 6.06
C ARG A 164 -26.92 -6.16 6.93
N PRO A 165 -28.02 -5.63 6.36
CA PRO A 165 -29.26 -5.44 7.10
C PRO A 165 -29.76 -6.76 7.69
#